data_AF-A0A2G8HRG8-F1
#
_entry.id   AF-A0A2G8HRG8-F1
#
_cell.length_a   1.000
_cell.length_b   1.000
_cell.length_c   1.000
_cell.angle_alpha   90.00
_cell.angle_beta   90.00
_cell.angle_gamma   90.00
#
_symmetry.space_group_name_H-M   'P 1'
#
loop_
_entity.id
_entity.type
_entity.pdbx_description
1 polymer ?
#
loop_
_entity_poly.entity_id
_entity_poly.type
_entity_poly.pdbx_seq_one_letter_code
_entity_poly.pdbx_strand_id
1 'polypeptide(L)'
;MFKFYFFILIYLFCSPNIFGEGEKISSQVMSIEISEKKALDLYLKKLNSFSKTYCKGGVEEEFWSKYKNFRGNGNFIPLLPDGKLDKATVNRFIPEIEAKKKWIDSQRKIVEKKKHFKPEYAELIKLEKEFNELLLYKKKLFLSQTQKNKDEIRNNSKYKLISFRSNLKKYLESLSFLHSYKFPVDHFDLRVSYDKYKSSEDVAGKRKSNEVYFFRKIVQDGAQDINHKKSDRFLRATIDSIYLNLNKNTDFITEDFRFDMKATFDAIKWHLKARPRNQFIRLGEWSERVERGIEFYKMLRDGKVSDKGHAFSTDNLLQNRAKGRYILKDYVLKKEADSYKFWMNQSTLMQALYAIDTILFNEVGGLDGRDALERRDVTQVVINRLTDPEYNSIESDEAIFDYLKLSKEEIKKNPWLNVMFKEGEFSFTYFFIPGNLRIYCPDMTRNGKFLRRENISIALSLLQKPNVNFHALRYFSRASMLGRVNMAQIWLNFVPVAERPGLKVKRSNYLKSLFKKGKYEFLYDFKTEEGDTFQVIKFKKSTYVTDRNGTHFYKYRNRHYFRYFEHPL
;
A
#
# COMPACT_ATOMS: atom_id res chain seq x y z
N MET A 1 -27.49 -57.46 -37.37
CA MET A 1 -26.37 -57.53 -38.34
C MET A 1 -25.30 -56.56 -37.85
N PHE A 2 -24.23 -57.08 -37.21
CA PHE A 2 -22.94 -56.41 -36.87
C PHE A 2 -22.99 -55.11 -36.02
N LYS A 3 -22.16 -54.82 -35.01
CA LYS A 3 -20.94 -55.42 -34.44
C LYS A 3 -20.72 -54.76 -33.06
N PHE A 4 -20.16 -55.53 -32.13
CA PHE A 4 -19.48 -55.12 -30.90
C PHE A 4 -18.49 -53.95 -31.09
N TYR A 5 -18.25 -53.11 -30.07
CA TYR A 5 -16.97 -53.07 -29.36
C TYR A 5 -17.01 -52.23 -28.06
N PHE A 6 -16.63 -52.92 -26.98
CA PHE A 6 -16.25 -52.40 -25.68
C PHE A 6 -14.94 -51.59 -25.84
N PHE A 7 -14.89 -50.34 -25.37
CA PHE A 7 -13.63 -49.65 -25.13
C PHE A 7 -13.67 -48.96 -23.77
N ILE A 8 -13.04 -49.65 -22.81
CA ILE A 8 -12.48 -49.06 -21.59
C ILE A 8 -11.41 -48.08 -22.07
N LEU A 9 -11.58 -46.79 -21.77
CA LEU A 9 -10.53 -45.79 -21.98
C LEU A 9 -10.07 -45.27 -20.62
N ILE A 10 -8.91 -45.77 -20.25
CA ILE A 10 -8.05 -45.32 -19.16
C ILE A 10 -7.75 -43.83 -19.39
N TYR A 11 -8.32 -42.95 -18.56
CA TYR A 11 -7.89 -41.55 -18.46
C TYR A 11 -6.76 -41.46 -17.44
N LEU A 12 -5.53 -41.67 -17.91
CA LEU A 12 -4.29 -41.36 -17.20
C LEU A 12 -3.44 -40.46 -18.10
N PHE A 13 -3.10 -39.29 -17.54
CA PHE A 13 -2.10 -38.31 -17.98
C PHE A 13 -2.36 -37.49 -19.27
N CYS A 14 -2.63 -36.19 -19.08
CA CYS A 14 -1.64 -35.13 -19.31
C CYS A 14 -2.31 -33.76 -19.09
N SER A 15 -2.09 -33.16 -17.91
CA SER A 15 -2.36 -31.74 -17.69
C SER A 15 -1.31 -30.92 -18.47
N PRO A 16 -1.68 -30.06 -19.46
CA PRO A 16 -0.69 -29.30 -20.22
C PRO A 16 -0.24 -28.00 -19.52
N ASN A 17 -0.82 -27.62 -18.38
CA ASN A 17 -0.68 -26.25 -17.89
C ASN A 17 0.56 -25.95 -17.04
N ILE A 18 1.36 -26.95 -16.63
CA ILE A 18 2.57 -26.71 -15.82
C ILE A 18 3.78 -26.31 -16.69
N PHE A 19 3.85 -26.81 -17.93
CA PHE A 19 4.98 -26.52 -18.82
C PHE A 19 4.86 -25.16 -19.53
N GLY A 20 3.63 -24.71 -19.84
CA GLY A 20 3.41 -23.50 -20.63
C GLY A 20 3.82 -22.17 -19.96
N GLU A 21 3.72 -22.06 -18.62
CA GLU A 21 4.12 -20.83 -17.91
C GLU A 21 5.61 -20.81 -17.55
N GLY A 22 6.19 -21.95 -17.17
CA GLY A 22 7.63 -22.10 -16.94
C GLY A 22 8.44 -21.85 -18.22
N GLU A 23 7.97 -22.34 -19.38
CA GLU A 23 8.58 -22.07 -20.67
C GLU A 23 8.51 -20.58 -21.05
N LYS A 24 7.39 -19.89 -20.79
CA LYS A 24 7.26 -18.44 -21.06
C LYS A 24 8.21 -17.57 -20.25
N ILE A 25 8.41 -17.84 -18.95
CA ILE A 25 9.38 -17.09 -18.13
C ILE A 25 10.81 -17.43 -18.56
N SER A 26 11.10 -18.68 -18.90
CA SER A 26 12.42 -19.09 -19.40
C SER A 26 12.80 -18.42 -20.72
N SER A 27 11.81 -18.08 -21.55
CA SER A 27 12.02 -17.36 -22.82
C SER A 27 12.44 -15.89 -22.63
N GLN A 28 12.36 -15.35 -21.41
CA GLN A 28 12.74 -13.97 -21.08
C GLN A 28 14.19 -13.84 -20.60
N VAL A 29 14.96 -14.93 -20.60
CA VAL A 29 16.40 -14.88 -20.30
C VAL A 29 17.08 -13.97 -21.31
N MET A 30 17.66 -12.87 -20.82
CA MET A 30 18.43 -11.96 -21.64
C MET A 30 19.89 -12.41 -21.62
N SER A 31 20.45 -12.74 -22.79
CA SER A 31 21.90 -12.91 -22.88
C SER A 31 22.58 -11.56 -22.67
N ILE A 32 23.40 -11.45 -21.63
CA ILE A 32 24.17 -10.24 -21.34
C ILE A 32 25.63 -10.59 -21.48
N GLU A 33 26.20 -10.22 -22.62
CA GLU A 33 27.60 -10.52 -23.01
C GLU A 33 28.62 -9.57 -22.37
N ILE A 34 28.15 -8.56 -21.64
CA ILE A 34 29.00 -7.58 -20.96
C ILE A 34 29.05 -7.85 -19.46
N SER A 35 30.18 -7.54 -18.83
CA SER A 35 30.31 -7.66 -17.38
C SER A 35 29.33 -6.73 -16.64
N GLU A 36 28.91 -7.12 -15.45
CA GLU A 36 28.01 -6.33 -14.58
C GLU A 36 28.53 -4.89 -14.40
N LYS A 37 29.84 -4.74 -14.18
CA LYS A 37 30.49 -3.44 -14.06
C LYS A 37 30.32 -2.60 -15.33
N LYS A 38 30.55 -3.20 -16.52
CA LYS A 38 30.40 -2.50 -17.80
C LYS A 38 28.93 -2.12 -18.05
N ALA A 39 27.98 -3.00 -17.73
CA ALA A 39 26.56 -2.70 -17.83
C ALA A 39 26.15 -1.54 -16.91
N LEU A 40 26.60 -1.56 -15.66
CA LEU A 40 26.38 -0.50 -14.69
C LEU A 40 26.96 0.84 -15.15
N ASP A 41 28.21 0.86 -15.62
CA ASP A 41 28.88 2.07 -16.08
C ASP A 41 28.17 2.67 -17.31
N LEU A 42 27.75 1.82 -18.26
CA LEU A 42 26.96 2.22 -19.42
C LEU A 42 25.61 2.81 -18.98
N TYR A 43 24.88 2.13 -18.09
CA TYR A 43 23.60 2.60 -17.58
C TYR A 43 23.75 3.94 -16.86
N LEU A 44 24.72 4.08 -15.95
CA LEU A 44 24.95 5.33 -15.22
C LEU A 44 25.37 6.47 -16.16
N LYS A 45 26.15 6.20 -17.21
CA LYS A 45 26.48 7.19 -18.24
C LYS A 45 25.21 7.65 -18.98
N LYS A 46 24.35 6.72 -19.39
CA LYS A 46 23.08 7.02 -20.06
C LYS A 46 22.12 7.77 -19.15
N LEU A 47 22.00 7.36 -17.89
CA LEU A 47 21.17 8.02 -16.88
C LEU A 47 21.67 9.44 -16.57
N ASN A 48 22.98 9.66 -16.52
CA ASN A 48 23.55 11.00 -16.36
C ASN A 48 23.24 11.88 -17.59
N SER A 49 23.36 11.33 -18.79
CA SER A 49 22.97 12.04 -20.03
C SER A 49 21.48 12.38 -20.03
N PHE A 50 20.64 11.42 -19.62
CA PHE A 50 19.20 11.57 -19.46
C PHE A 50 18.87 12.68 -18.47
N SER A 51 19.41 12.61 -17.25
CA SER A 51 19.18 13.59 -16.18
C SER A 51 19.62 14.99 -16.61
N LYS A 52 20.78 15.15 -17.27
CA LYS A 52 21.23 16.43 -17.80
C LYS A 52 20.33 16.99 -18.91
N THR A 53 19.61 16.13 -19.62
CA THR A 53 18.73 16.53 -20.73
C THR A 53 17.36 16.93 -20.21
N TYR A 54 16.74 16.08 -19.37
CA TYR A 54 15.34 16.19 -18.99
C TYR A 54 15.10 16.74 -17.58
N CYS A 55 16.11 16.67 -16.69
CA CYS A 55 16.09 17.19 -15.33
C CYS A 55 17.16 18.29 -15.12
N LYS A 56 17.11 19.32 -15.94
CA LYS A 56 17.94 20.52 -15.75
C LYS A 56 17.47 21.30 -14.52
N GLY A 57 18.32 22.20 -14.01
CA GLY A 57 17.92 23.11 -12.93
C GLY A 57 16.63 23.85 -13.29
N GLY A 58 15.68 23.94 -12.35
CA GLY A 58 14.35 24.51 -12.58
C GLY A 58 13.24 23.49 -12.84
N VAL A 59 13.56 22.26 -13.28
CA VAL A 59 12.53 21.24 -13.60
C VAL A 59 11.82 20.75 -12.33
N GLU A 60 12.57 20.46 -11.27
CA GLU A 60 11.96 20.04 -10.00
C GLU A 60 11.16 21.20 -9.38
N GLU A 61 11.69 22.42 -9.41
CA GLU A 61 11.06 23.63 -8.89
C GLU A 61 9.75 23.94 -9.62
N GLU A 62 9.76 23.83 -10.95
CA GLU A 62 8.57 24.00 -11.78
C GLU A 62 7.52 22.93 -11.47
N PHE A 63 7.92 21.66 -11.35
CA PHE A 63 7.02 20.59 -10.92
C PHE A 63 6.36 20.92 -9.58
N TRP A 64 7.14 21.28 -8.56
CA TRP A 64 6.61 21.59 -7.23
C TRP A 64 5.71 22.83 -7.22
N SER A 65 6.00 23.83 -8.06
CA SER A 65 5.14 24.99 -8.27
C SER A 65 3.79 24.60 -8.87
N LYS A 66 3.79 23.83 -9.98
CA LYS A 66 2.56 23.32 -10.61
C LYS A 66 1.78 22.40 -9.66
N TYR A 67 2.49 21.54 -8.92
CA TYR A 67 1.89 20.63 -7.95
C TYR A 67 1.21 21.37 -6.79
N LYS A 68 1.84 22.43 -6.27
CA LYS A 68 1.24 23.30 -5.25
C LYS A 68 -0.03 23.98 -5.76
N ASN A 69 0.00 24.48 -6.99
CA ASN A 69 -1.17 25.10 -7.63
C ASN A 69 -2.31 24.10 -7.85
N PHE A 70 -2.00 22.89 -8.31
CA PHE A 70 -2.97 21.79 -8.44
C PHE A 70 -3.62 21.44 -7.09
N ARG A 71 -2.82 21.29 -6.03
CA ARG A 71 -3.30 20.98 -4.68
C ARG A 71 -4.17 22.09 -4.10
N GLY A 72 -3.85 23.36 -4.41
CA GLY A 72 -4.55 24.55 -3.91
C GLY A 72 -4.74 24.50 -2.39
N ASN A 73 -5.93 24.84 -1.90
CA ASN A 73 -6.27 24.80 -0.47
C ASN A 73 -6.52 23.39 0.11
N GLY A 74 -6.34 22.32 -0.67
CA GLY A 74 -6.52 20.94 -0.24
C GLY A 74 -7.97 20.44 -0.14
N ASN A 75 -8.98 21.30 -0.34
CA ASN A 75 -10.38 20.89 -0.39
C ASN A 75 -10.72 20.17 -1.70
N PHE A 76 -11.62 19.19 -1.62
CA PHE A 76 -12.12 18.48 -2.80
C PHE A 76 -13.30 19.23 -3.39
N ILE A 77 -13.29 19.45 -4.70
CA ILE A 77 -14.39 20.12 -5.40
C ILE A 77 -15.06 19.07 -6.30
N PRO A 78 -16.33 18.68 -6.04
CA PRO A 78 -17.02 17.70 -6.86
C PRO A 78 -17.47 18.33 -8.18
N LEU A 79 -17.08 17.72 -9.30
CA LEU A 79 -17.37 18.21 -10.65
C LEU A 79 -18.19 17.19 -11.43
N LEU A 80 -19.15 17.70 -12.20
CA LEU A 80 -19.89 16.93 -13.20
C LEU A 80 -19.06 16.75 -14.48
N PRO A 81 -19.48 15.87 -15.41
CA PRO A 81 -18.76 15.65 -16.67
C PRO A 81 -18.59 16.93 -17.51
N ASP A 82 -19.54 17.86 -17.44
CA ASP A 82 -19.49 19.16 -18.11
C ASP A 82 -18.57 20.18 -17.42
N GLY A 83 -17.84 19.77 -16.38
CA GLY A 83 -16.93 20.62 -15.61
C GLY A 83 -17.61 21.56 -14.63
N LYS A 84 -18.95 21.57 -14.55
CA LYS A 84 -19.67 22.40 -13.58
C LYS A 84 -19.62 21.79 -12.19
N LEU A 85 -19.83 22.65 -11.20
CA LEU A 85 -19.94 22.24 -9.81
C LEU A 85 -21.14 21.29 -9.62
N ASP A 86 -20.88 20.14 -9.02
CA ASP A 86 -21.93 19.26 -8.52
C ASP A 86 -22.51 19.81 -7.22
N LYS A 87 -23.33 20.87 -7.36
CA LYS A 87 -23.95 21.59 -6.23
C LYS A 87 -24.79 20.66 -5.35
N ALA A 88 -25.42 19.65 -5.93
CA ALA A 88 -26.22 18.67 -5.19
C ALA A 88 -25.36 17.93 -4.16
N THR A 89 -24.19 17.43 -4.60
CA THR A 89 -23.24 16.77 -3.71
C THR A 89 -22.69 17.73 -2.64
N VAL A 90 -22.33 18.97 -3.01
CA VAL A 90 -21.86 19.97 -2.03
C VAL A 90 -22.93 20.24 -0.96
N ASN A 91 -24.16 20.53 -1.38
CA ASN A 91 -25.28 20.85 -0.48
C ASN A 91 -25.59 19.69 0.46
N ARG A 92 -25.54 18.46 -0.04
CA ARG A 92 -25.74 17.26 0.76
C ARG A 92 -24.73 17.13 1.90
N PHE A 93 -23.46 17.47 1.64
CA PHE A 93 -22.39 17.23 2.60
C PHE A 93 -22.03 18.41 3.50
N ILE A 94 -22.47 19.64 3.22
CA ILE A 94 -22.28 20.76 4.18
C ILE A 94 -22.83 20.41 5.57
N PRO A 95 -24.09 19.93 5.73
CA PRO A 95 -24.60 19.51 7.04
C PRO A 95 -23.78 18.40 7.70
N GLU A 96 -23.22 17.50 6.90
CA GLU A 96 -22.38 16.39 7.39
C GLU A 96 -21.04 16.90 7.94
N ILE A 97 -20.45 17.92 7.33
CA ILE A 97 -19.22 18.57 7.81
C ILE A 97 -19.52 19.38 9.08
N GLU A 98 -20.66 20.06 9.16
CA GLU A 98 -21.11 20.74 10.37
C GLU A 98 -21.34 19.76 11.54
N ALA A 99 -21.97 18.61 11.26
CA ALA A 99 -22.14 17.54 12.23
C ALA A 99 -20.79 16.96 12.69
N LYS A 100 -19.82 16.80 11.77
CA LYS A 100 -18.44 16.44 12.11
C LYS A 100 -17.81 17.44 13.07
N LYS A 101 -17.94 18.74 12.81
CA LYS A 101 -17.39 19.76 13.71
C LYS A 101 -18.01 19.67 15.10
N LYS A 102 -19.34 19.59 15.19
CA LYS A 102 -20.05 19.43 16.47
C LYS A 102 -19.56 18.20 17.24
N TRP A 103 -19.34 17.08 16.54
CA TRP A 103 -18.79 15.87 17.14
C TRP A 103 -17.32 16.05 17.59
N ILE A 104 -16.46 16.72 16.82
CA ILE A 104 -15.08 17.02 17.26
C ILE A 104 -15.10 17.88 18.52
N ASP A 105 -15.92 18.92 18.55
CA ASP A 105 -16.06 19.82 19.70
C ASP A 105 -16.59 19.07 20.93
N SER A 106 -17.48 18.08 20.76
CA SER A 106 -17.91 17.22 21.88
C SER A 106 -16.79 16.33 22.39
N GLN A 107 -15.94 15.77 21.50
CA GLN A 107 -14.76 14.99 21.92
C GLN A 107 -13.76 15.88 22.67
N ARG A 108 -13.60 17.13 22.23
CA ARG A 108 -12.73 18.12 22.88
C ARG A 108 -13.20 18.41 24.32
N LYS A 109 -14.50 18.58 24.54
CA LYS A 109 -15.10 18.73 25.88
C LYS A 109 -14.89 17.50 26.78
N ILE A 110 -14.94 16.29 26.21
CA ILE A 110 -14.65 15.05 26.96
C ILE A 110 -13.19 15.04 27.43
N VAL A 111 -12.25 15.40 26.56
CA VAL A 111 -10.82 15.43 26.88
C VAL A 111 -10.49 16.53 27.89
N GLU A 112 -11.13 17.70 27.77
CA GLU A 112 -10.94 18.84 28.68
C GLU A 112 -11.23 18.48 30.15
N LYS A 113 -12.28 17.69 30.38
CA LYS A 113 -12.66 17.23 31.73
C LYS A 113 -11.69 16.20 32.33
N LYS A 114 -10.75 15.66 31.55
CA LYS A 114 -9.80 14.64 32.04
C LYS A 114 -8.56 15.29 32.63
N LYS A 115 -8.27 14.97 33.90
CA LYS A 115 -7.02 15.34 34.56
C LYS A 115 -5.81 14.61 33.98
N HIS A 116 -5.96 13.33 33.65
CA HIS A 116 -4.92 12.48 33.07
C HIS A 116 -5.52 11.23 32.42
N PHE A 117 -4.74 10.54 31.59
CA PHE A 117 -5.11 9.28 30.94
C PHE A 117 -4.61 8.01 31.68
N LYS A 118 -4.25 8.12 32.97
CA LYS A 118 -3.73 6.97 33.73
C LYS A 118 -4.69 5.77 33.76
N PRO A 119 -6.02 5.93 33.96
CA PRO A 119 -6.95 4.80 33.95
C PRO A 119 -6.99 4.07 32.60
N GLU A 120 -7.11 4.81 31.50
CA GLU A 120 -7.13 4.26 30.14
C GLU A 120 -5.80 3.60 29.78
N TYR A 121 -4.69 4.15 30.30
CA TYR A 121 -3.38 3.55 30.14
C TYR A 121 -3.25 2.23 30.91
N ALA A 122 -3.77 2.16 32.15
CA ALA A 122 -3.74 0.93 32.93
C ALA A 122 -4.56 -0.19 32.27
N GLU A 123 -5.74 0.13 31.74
CA GLU A 123 -6.57 -0.83 30.99
C GLU A 123 -5.88 -1.30 29.70
N LEU A 124 -5.18 -0.41 29.00
CA LEU A 124 -4.34 -0.79 27.84
C LEU A 124 -3.30 -1.84 28.21
N ILE A 125 -2.60 -1.65 29.33
CA ILE A 125 -1.58 -2.61 29.79
C ILE A 125 -2.21 -3.95 30.14
N LYS A 126 -3.43 -3.97 30.70
CA LYS A 126 -4.18 -5.21 30.95
C LYS A 126 -4.53 -5.92 29.65
N LEU A 127 -5.06 -5.20 28.66
CA LEU A 127 -5.34 -5.75 27.33
C LEU A 127 -4.08 -6.25 26.61
N GLU A 128 -2.95 -5.53 26.72
CA GLU A 128 -1.66 -5.99 26.19
C GLU A 128 -1.26 -7.35 26.81
N LYS A 129 -1.50 -7.55 28.12
CA LYS A 129 -1.26 -8.85 28.79
C LYS A 129 -2.19 -9.94 28.28
N GLU A 130 -3.50 -9.68 28.20
CA GLU A 130 -4.47 -10.65 27.67
C GLU A 130 -4.16 -11.03 26.22
N PHE A 131 -3.74 -10.07 25.40
CA PHE A 131 -3.32 -10.29 24.03
C PHE A 131 -2.05 -11.15 23.94
N ASN A 132 -1.08 -10.93 24.83
CA ASN A 132 0.12 -11.78 24.90
C ASN A 132 -0.22 -13.21 25.36
N GLU A 133 -1.19 -13.40 26.24
CA GLU A 133 -1.69 -14.73 26.60
C GLU A 133 -2.29 -15.47 25.38
N LEU A 134 -3.04 -14.77 24.52
CA LEU A 134 -3.56 -15.33 23.28
C LEU A 134 -2.43 -15.78 22.32
N LEU A 135 -1.33 -15.03 22.26
CA LEU A 135 -0.14 -15.44 21.51
C LEU A 135 0.51 -16.69 22.09
N LEU A 136 0.52 -16.83 23.43
CA LEU A 136 1.01 -18.04 24.08
C LEU A 136 0.19 -19.27 23.73
N TYR A 137 -1.14 -19.15 23.56
CA TYR A 137 -1.95 -20.27 23.08
C TYR A 137 -1.58 -20.69 21.65
N LYS A 138 -1.30 -19.76 20.74
CA LYS A 138 -0.78 -20.11 19.39
C LYS A 138 0.56 -20.83 19.48
N LYS A 139 1.48 -20.31 20.30
CA LYS A 139 2.78 -20.97 20.56
C LYS A 139 2.59 -22.39 21.09
N LYS A 140 1.72 -22.59 22.09
CA LYS A 140 1.42 -23.91 22.67
C LYS A 140 0.84 -24.85 21.62
N LEU A 141 -0.10 -24.37 20.78
CA LEU A 141 -0.70 -25.16 19.70
C LEU A 141 0.38 -25.63 18.71
N PHE A 142 1.24 -24.70 18.28
CA PHE A 142 2.33 -24.97 17.35
C PHE A 142 3.32 -26.02 17.89
N LEU A 143 3.62 -25.98 19.19
CA LEU A 143 4.53 -26.91 19.83
C LEU A 143 3.89 -28.26 20.18
N SER A 144 2.56 -28.32 20.32
CA SER A 144 1.84 -29.53 20.73
C SER A 144 1.98 -30.69 19.73
N GLN A 145 2.15 -31.91 20.25
CA GLN A 145 2.30 -33.13 19.47
C GLN A 145 1.00 -33.94 19.39
N THR A 146 0.20 -33.97 20.45
CA THR A 146 -1.02 -34.79 20.52
C THR A 146 -2.26 -34.01 20.11
N GLN A 147 -3.22 -34.70 19.48
CA GLN A 147 -4.47 -34.09 19.03
C GLN A 147 -5.32 -33.61 20.22
N LYS A 148 -5.43 -34.42 21.28
CA LYS A 148 -6.13 -34.06 22.53
C LYS A 148 -5.66 -32.72 23.11
N ASN A 149 -4.34 -32.51 23.22
CA ASN A 149 -3.79 -31.25 23.74
C ASN A 149 -4.06 -30.09 22.78
N LYS A 150 -4.02 -30.31 21.46
CA LYS A 150 -4.34 -29.27 20.47
C LYS A 150 -5.80 -28.82 20.60
N ASP A 151 -6.72 -29.74 20.81
CA ASP A 151 -8.15 -29.44 20.97
C ASP A 151 -8.43 -28.67 22.28
N GLU A 152 -7.78 -29.06 23.38
CA GLU A 152 -7.86 -28.32 24.64
C GLU A 152 -7.32 -26.89 24.51
N ILE A 153 -6.14 -26.72 23.89
CA ILE A 153 -5.54 -25.40 23.63
C ILE A 153 -6.46 -24.55 22.74
N ARG A 154 -7.08 -25.16 21.72
CA ARG A 154 -8.01 -24.49 20.80
C ARG A 154 -9.23 -23.97 21.56
N ASN A 155 -9.84 -24.80 22.41
CA ASN A 155 -10.99 -24.40 23.21
C ASN A 155 -10.63 -23.26 24.19
N ASN A 156 -9.52 -23.39 24.90
CA ASN A 156 -9.04 -22.36 25.83
C ASN A 156 -8.74 -21.03 25.12
N SER A 157 -8.10 -21.09 23.94
CA SER A 157 -7.84 -19.91 23.10
C SER A 157 -9.14 -19.26 22.66
N LYS A 158 -10.11 -20.05 22.19
CA LYS A 158 -11.41 -19.56 21.72
C LYS A 158 -12.16 -18.79 22.82
N TYR A 159 -12.31 -19.36 24.01
CA TYR A 159 -13.00 -18.69 25.12
C TYR A 159 -12.26 -17.42 25.57
N LYS A 160 -10.93 -17.47 25.68
CA LYS A 160 -10.14 -16.28 26.02
C LYS A 160 -10.27 -15.20 24.94
N LEU A 161 -10.31 -15.57 23.66
CA LEU A 161 -10.43 -14.63 22.56
C LEU A 161 -11.80 -13.94 22.55
N ILE A 162 -12.88 -14.66 22.87
CA ILE A 162 -14.21 -14.07 23.04
C ILE A 162 -14.20 -13.03 24.16
N SER A 163 -13.63 -13.37 25.34
CA SER A 163 -13.50 -12.43 26.45
C SER A 163 -12.66 -11.22 26.08
N PHE A 164 -11.50 -11.44 25.44
CA PHE A 164 -10.59 -10.38 25.01
C PHE A 164 -11.28 -9.42 24.03
N ARG A 165 -12.03 -9.95 23.06
CA ARG A 165 -12.77 -9.12 22.09
C ARG A 165 -13.83 -8.26 22.77
N SER A 166 -14.55 -8.81 23.74
CA SER A 166 -15.52 -8.04 24.54
C SER A 166 -14.85 -6.92 25.33
N ASN A 167 -13.73 -7.21 26.00
CA ASN A 167 -12.97 -6.22 26.76
C ASN A 167 -12.37 -5.14 25.83
N LEU A 168 -11.79 -5.56 24.71
CA LEU A 168 -11.22 -4.67 23.71
C LEU A 168 -12.31 -3.76 23.11
N LYS A 169 -13.49 -4.29 22.81
CA LYS A 169 -14.63 -3.49 22.31
C LYS A 169 -14.97 -2.35 23.27
N LYS A 170 -15.21 -2.68 24.54
CA LYS A 170 -15.51 -1.71 25.61
C LYS A 170 -14.40 -0.68 25.76
N TYR A 171 -13.15 -1.13 25.71
CA TYR A 171 -12.00 -0.25 25.81
C TYR A 171 -11.92 0.73 24.64
N LEU A 172 -12.05 0.25 23.41
CA LEU A 172 -12.05 1.10 22.23
C LEU A 172 -13.21 2.10 22.30
N GLU A 173 -14.41 1.69 22.71
CA GLU A 173 -15.57 2.57 22.91
C GLU A 173 -15.31 3.68 23.94
N SER A 174 -14.53 3.39 24.99
CA SER A 174 -14.14 4.40 25.99
C SER A 174 -13.19 5.48 25.46
N LEU A 175 -12.51 5.22 24.33
CA LEU A 175 -11.55 6.11 23.68
C LEU A 175 -12.16 6.92 22.53
N SER A 176 -13.39 7.41 22.70
CA SER A 176 -14.14 8.14 21.67
C SER A 176 -13.38 9.32 21.04
N PHE A 177 -12.47 9.96 21.78
CA PHE A 177 -11.62 11.04 21.27
C PHE A 177 -10.57 10.59 20.24
N LEU A 178 -10.34 9.28 20.10
CA LEU A 178 -9.50 8.64 19.08
C LEU A 178 -10.31 7.95 17.97
N HIS A 179 -11.64 8.05 17.97
CA HIS A 179 -12.49 7.47 16.92
C HIS A 179 -12.49 8.29 15.63
N SER A 180 -12.82 7.68 14.50
CA SER A 180 -13.21 8.45 13.31
C SER A 180 -14.57 9.11 13.52
N TYR A 181 -14.84 10.18 12.78
CA TYR A 181 -16.21 10.68 12.69
C TYR A 181 -17.08 9.63 11.97
N LYS A 182 -18.26 9.31 12.51
CA LYS A 182 -19.11 8.16 12.12
C LYS A 182 -18.50 6.78 12.40
N PHE A 183 -17.78 6.66 13.52
CA PHE A 183 -17.23 5.38 13.97
C PHE A 183 -18.30 4.29 14.15
N PRO A 184 -18.03 3.04 13.72
CA PRO A 184 -16.87 2.61 12.93
C PRO A 184 -17.06 2.88 11.43
N VAL A 185 -15.99 3.29 10.74
CA VAL A 185 -15.99 3.54 9.30
C VAL A 185 -15.45 2.33 8.52
N ASP A 186 -16.23 1.77 7.59
CA ASP A 186 -15.72 0.73 6.68
C ASP A 186 -14.88 1.35 5.56
N HIS A 187 -13.56 1.36 5.75
CA HIS A 187 -12.62 1.91 4.78
C HIS A 187 -12.52 1.08 3.49
N PHE A 188 -12.79 -0.23 3.56
CA PHE A 188 -12.72 -1.11 2.41
C PHE A 188 -13.94 -0.89 1.52
N ASP A 189 -15.15 -0.92 2.10
CA ASP A 189 -16.39 -0.67 1.36
C ASP A 189 -16.37 0.69 0.65
N LEU A 190 -15.93 1.75 1.35
CA LEU A 190 -15.78 3.08 0.75
C LEU A 190 -14.78 3.09 -0.42
N ARG A 191 -13.73 2.27 -0.35
CA ARG A 191 -12.75 2.17 -1.43
C ARG A 191 -13.34 1.45 -2.63
N VAL A 192 -13.98 0.30 -2.43
CA VAL A 192 -14.64 -0.49 -3.47
C VAL A 192 -15.74 0.32 -4.15
N SER A 193 -16.60 0.95 -3.35
CA SER A 193 -17.67 1.82 -3.83
C SER A 193 -17.14 2.97 -4.69
N TYR A 194 -16.00 3.57 -4.35
CA TYR A 194 -15.39 4.60 -5.17
C TYR A 194 -14.79 4.03 -6.47
N ASP A 195 -14.03 2.93 -6.37
CA ASP A 195 -13.38 2.31 -7.53
C ASP A 195 -14.42 1.83 -8.58
N LYS A 196 -15.66 1.48 -8.17
CA LYS A 196 -16.78 1.15 -9.06
C LYS A 196 -17.22 2.31 -9.98
N TYR A 197 -17.21 3.55 -9.50
CA TYR A 197 -17.75 4.70 -10.24
C TYR A 197 -16.69 5.73 -10.65
N LYS A 198 -15.41 5.55 -10.28
CA LYS A 198 -14.35 6.56 -10.51
C LYS A 198 -14.18 6.93 -12.00
N SER A 199 -14.43 5.98 -12.90
CA SER A 199 -14.29 6.11 -14.34
C SER A 199 -15.63 6.39 -15.06
N SER A 200 -16.73 6.57 -14.34
CA SER A 200 -18.02 6.89 -14.97
C SER A 200 -17.98 8.26 -15.63
N GLU A 201 -18.43 8.32 -16.88
CA GLU A 201 -18.55 9.55 -17.67
C GLU A 201 -19.98 10.11 -17.69
N ASP A 202 -20.97 9.31 -17.33
CA ASP A 202 -22.35 9.75 -17.21
C ASP A 202 -22.58 10.58 -15.93
N VAL A 203 -23.59 11.46 -15.97
CA VAL A 203 -23.89 12.38 -14.86
C VAL A 203 -24.20 11.64 -13.56
N ALA A 204 -24.94 10.53 -13.62
CA ALA A 204 -25.38 9.80 -12.44
C ALA A 204 -24.20 9.07 -11.76
N GLY A 205 -23.42 8.33 -12.53
CA GLY A 205 -22.21 7.67 -12.07
C GLY A 205 -21.15 8.66 -11.58
N LYS A 206 -20.97 9.80 -12.27
CA LYS A 206 -20.04 10.84 -11.83
C LYS A 206 -20.45 11.47 -10.51
N ARG A 207 -21.75 11.78 -10.35
CA ARG A 207 -22.30 12.25 -9.07
C ARG A 207 -22.07 11.22 -7.97
N LYS A 208 -22.30 9.93 -8.24
CA LYS A 208 -22.06 8.87 -7.25
C LYS A 208 -20.59 8.79 -6.83
N SER A 209 -19.67 8.88 -7.79
CA SER A 209 -18.22 8.95 -7.53
C SER A 209 -17.85 10.16 -6.66
N ASN A 210 -18.38 11.34 -6.99
CA ASN A 210 -18.20 12.56 -6.21
C ASN A 210 -18.71 12.39 -4.78
N GLU A 211 -19.91 11.83 -4.60
CA GLU A 211 -20.50 11.60 -3.28
C GLU A 211 -19.62 10.71 -2.41
N VAL A 212 -19.21 9.55 -2.94
CA VAL A 212 -18.38 8.59 -2.20
C VAL A 212 -17.02 9.21 -1.87
N TYR A 213 -16.38 9.90 -2.82
CA TYR A 213 -15.08 10.52 -2.60
C TYR A 213 -15.15 11.68 -1.59
N PHE A 214 -16.17 12.53 -1.68
CA PHE A 214 -16.36 13.62 -0.73
C PHE A 214 -16.62 13.05 0.66
N PHE A 215 -17.52 12.07 0.79
CA PHE A 215 -17.77 11.42 2.07
C PHE A 215 -16.48 10.83 2.66
N ARG A 216 -15.64 10.17 1.85
CA ARG A 216 -14.31 9.70 2.29
C ARG A 216 -13.42 10.82 2.83
N LYS A 217 -13.43 12.02 2.24
CA LYS A 217 -12.67 13.17 2.78
C LYS A 217 -13.19 13.63 4.14
N ILE A 218 -14.47 13.42 4.42
CA ILE A 218 -15.11 13.77 5.69
C ILE A 218 -14.75 12.73 6.76
N VAL A 219 -14.95 11.44 6.49
CA VAL A 219 -14.82 10.37 7.50
C VAL A 219 -13.42 9.76 7.61
N GLN A 220 -12.62 9.78 6.53
CA GLN A 220 -11.26 9.21 6.52
C GLN A 220 -10.20 10.29 6.85
N ASP A 221 -10.42 11.05 7.93
CA ASP A 221 -9.59 12.18 8.38
C ASP A 221 -9.15 12.00 9.85
N GLY A 222 -8.26 12.84 10.36
CA GLY A 222 -7.83 12.79 11.77
C GLY A 222 -7.18 14.07 12.26
N ALA A 223 -7.01 14.17 13.56
CA ALA A 223 -6.40 15.32 14.24
C ALA A 223 -4.89 15.34 14.03
N GLN A 224 -4.32 16.53 13.90
CA GLN A 224 -2.90 16.74 13.67
C GLN A 224 -2.28 17.59 14.78
N ASP A 225 -0.96 17.51 14.93
CA ASP A 225 -0.23 18.55 15.69
C ASP A 225 -0.36 19.90 14.96
N ILE A 226 -0.24 21.02 15.69
CA ILE A 226 -0.31 22.39 15.14
C ILE A 226 0.70 22.60 14.00
N ASN A 227 1.86 21.94 14.05
CA ASN A 227 2.88 22.02 13.00
C ASN A 227 2.59 21.14 11.77
N HIS A 228 1.44 20.47 11.73
CA HIS A 228 0.97 19.57 10.66
C HIS A 228 1.87 18.37 10.36
N LYS A 229 2.82 18.02 11.24
CA LYS A 229 3.78 16.92 10.99
C LYS A 229 3.29 15.54 11.42
N LYS A 230 2.31 15.45 12.35
CA LYS A 230 1.87 14.16 12.91
C LYS A 230 0.34 14.07 12.99
N SER A 231 -0.26 13.38 12.02
CA SER A 231 -1.69 13.06 12.03
C SER A 231 -1.98 11.73 12.72
N ASP A 232 -3.08 11.64 13.45
CA ASP A 232 -3.59 10.38 14.02
C ASP A 232 -4.55 9.64 13.07
N ARG A 233 -4.76 10.14 11.84
CA ARG A 233 -5.66 9.56 10.83
C ARG A 233 -5.47 8.04 10.64
N PHE A 234 -4.23 7.57 10.58
CA PHE A 234 -3.94 6.13 10.42
C PHE A 234 -4.33 5.32 11.65
N LEU A 235 -4.16 5.87 12.86
CA LEU A 235 -4.60 5.22 14.09
C LEU A 235 -6.12 5.09 14.09
N ARG A 236 -6.86 6.18 13.85
CA ARG A 236 -8.34 6.19 13.84
C ARG A 236 -8.88 5.13 12.88
N ALA A 237 -8.38 5.12 11.64
CA ALA A 237 -8.79 4.15 10.63
C ALA A 237 -8.44 2.69 10.97
N THR A 238 -7.33 2.48 11.69
CA THR A 238 -6.96 1.12 12.15
C THR A 238 -7.88 0.69 13.29
N ILE A 239 -8.30 1.60 14.19
CA ILE A 239 -9.29 1.31 15.23
C ILE A 239 -10.63 0.93 14.58
N ASP A 240 -11.10 1.66 13.56
CA ASP A 240 -12.31 1.31 12.79
C ASP A 240 -12.24 -0.14 12.28
N SER A 241 -11.12 -0.46 11.61
CA SER A 241 -10.92 -1.77 11.00
C SER A 241 -10.80 -2.89 12.05
N ILE A 242 -10.12 -2.64 13.18
CA ILE A 242 -10.08 -3.59 14.30
C ILE A 242 -11.49 -3.83 14.84
N TYR A 243 -12.26 -2.76 15.08
CA TYR A 243 -13.59 -2.82 15.65
C TYR A 243 -14.55 -3.64 14.78
N LEU A 244 -14.57 -3.39 13.47
CA LEU A 244 -15.37 -4.16 12.51
C LEU A 244 -14.97 -5.64 12.47
N ASN A 245 -13.69 -5.96 12.71
CA ASN A 245 -13.19 -7.32 12.71
C ASN A 245 -13.36 -8.07 14.05
N LEU A 246 -13.85 -7.44 15.12
CA LEU A 246 -14.03 -8.10 16.42
C LEU A 246 -15.03 -9.26 16.37
N ASN A 247 -16.00 -9.21 15.45
CA ASN A 247 -17.05 -10.23 15.34
C ASN A 247 -16.64 -11.46 14.51
N LYS A 248 -15.42 -11.51 13.96
CA LYS A 248 -14.97 -12.65 13.13
C LYS A 248 -14.79 -13.89 13.98
N ASN A 249 -15.54 -14.95 13.72
CA ASN A 249 -15.40 -16.22 14.44
C ASN A 249 -14.09 -16.92 14.06
N THR A 250 -13.12 -16.94 14.98
CA THR A 250 -11.84 -17.65 14.83
C THR A 250 -11.45 -18.24 16.18
N ASP A 251 -10.75 -19.37 16.18
CA ASP A 251 -10.29 -19.99 17.42
C ASP A 251 -9.00 -19.35 17.97
N PHE A 252 -8.27 -18.65 17.09
CA PHE A 252 -7.02 -17.96 17.41
C PHE A 252 -7.00 -16.56 16.81
N ILE A 253 -6.12 -15.70 17.34
CA ILE A 253 -5.81 -14.42 16.71
C ILE A 253 -5.10 -14.65 15.37
N THR A 254 -5.61 -14.06 14.30
CA THR A 254 -4.97 -14.09 12.98
C THR A 254 -3.70 -13.23 12.96
N GLU A 255 -2.79 -13.46 12.02
CA GLU A 255 -1.59 -12.63 11.86
C GLU A 255 -1.94 -11.16 11.50
N ASP A 256 -2.95 -10.93 10.66
CA ASP A 256 -3.45 -9.59 10.34
C ASP A 256 -3.90 -8.85 11.60
N PHE A 257 -4.76 -9.49 12.40
CA PHE A 257 -5.22 -8.94 13.67
C PHE A 257 -4.05 -8.70 14.64
N ARG A 258 -3.07 -9.62 14.72
CA ARG A 258 -1.92 -9.45 15.61
C ARG A 258 -1.09 -8.22 15.24
N PHE A 259 -0.78 -8.08 13.96
CA PHE A 259 0.02 -6.97 13.44
C PHE A 259 -0.67 -5.62 13.69
N ASP A 260 -1.98 -5.56 13.44
CA ASP A 260 -2.78 -4.35 13.65
C ASP A 260 -2.89 -3.97 15.12
N MET A 261 -3.17 -4.94 15.98
CA MET A 261 -3.27 -4.73 17.43
C MET A 261 -1.95 -4.21 17.99
N LYS A 262 -0.81 -4.74 17.53
CA LYS A 262 0.49 -4.27 17.99
C LYS A 262 0.71 -2.79 17.63
N ALA A 263 0.45 -2.42 16.38
CA ALA A 263 0.59 -1.04 15.92
C ALA A 263 -0.40 -0.09 16.64
N THR A 264 -1.65 -0.54 16.83
CA THR A 264 -2.70 0.24 17.51
C THR A 264 -2.39 0.44 18.98
N PHE A 265 -1.95 -0.59 19.72
CA PHE A 265 -1.52 -0.45 21.11
C PHE A 265 -0.35 0.52 21.25
N ASP A 266 0.69 0.40 20.42
CA ASP A 266 1.84 1.32 20.47
C ASP A 266 1.42 2.78 20.21
N ALA A 267 0.51 3.00 19.26
CA ALA A 267 -0.01 4.32 18.93
C ALA A 267 -0.95 4.89 20.01
N ILE A 268 -1.90 4.11 20.54
CA ILE A 268 -2.76 4.52 21.67
C ILE A 268 -1.87 4.87 22.87
N LYS A 269 -0.89 4.04 23.19
CA LYS A 269 0.07 4.27 24.27
C LYS A 269 0.80 5.61 24.13
N TRP A 270 1.19 5.99 22.92
CA TRP A 270 1.80 7.29 22.64
C TRP A 270 0.84 8.45 22.96
N HIS A 271 -0.43 8.34 22.53
CA HIS A 271 -1.45 9.36 22.83
C HIS A 271 -1.79 9.45 24.33
N LEU A 272 -1.90 8.32 25.03
CA LEU A 272 -2.24 8.30 26.47
C LEU A 272 -1.08 8.73 27.37
N LYS A 273 0.17 8.57 26.92
CA LYS A 273 1.35 9.11 27.62
C LYS A 273 1.44 10.64 27.52
N ALA A 274 0.84 11.23 26.48
CA ALA A 274 0.74 12.67 26.37
C ALA A 274 -0.26 13.22 27.41
N ARG A 275 -0.12 14.49 27.78
CA ARG A 275 -1.09 15.15 28.66
C ARG A 275 -2.43 15.36 27.91
N PRO A 276 -3.59 15.29 28.58
CA PRO A 276 -4.89 15.59 27.97
C PRO A 276 -4.91 16.93 27.22
N ARG A 277 -4.19 17.95 27.72
CA ARG A 277 -4.00 19.24 27.03
C ARG A 277 -3.47 19.10 25.60
N ASN A 278 -2.56 18.16 25.33
CA ASN A 278 -2.02 17.95 23.98
C ASN A 278 -3.10 17.41 23.05
N GLN A 279 -3.91 16.46 23.51
CA GLN A 279 -5.02 15.93 22.73
C GLN A 279 -6.12 16.98 22.53
N PHE A 280 -6.40 17.81 23.54
CA PHE A 280 -7.31 18.95 23.43
C PHE A 280 -6.88 19.93 22.33
N ILE A 281 -5.59 20.28 22.29
CA ILE A 281 -5.01 21.15 21.26
C ILE A 281 -5.15 20.52 19.85
N ARG A 282 -4.83 19.22 19.71
CA ARG A 282 -4.96 18.50 18.42
C ARG A 282 -6.42 18.47 17.92
N LEU A 283 -7.37 18.23 18.82
CA LEU A 283 -8.80 18.29 18.48
C LEU A 283 -9.24 19.72 18.13
N GLY A 284 -8.64 20.74 18.76
CA GLY A 284 -8.82 22.15 18.41
C GLY A 284 -8.38 22.45 16.98
N GLU A 285 -7.15 22.07 16.59
CA GLU A 285 -6.66 22.19 15.21
C GLU A 285 -7.63 21.50 14.23
N TRP A 286 -8.09 20.31 14.57
CA TRP A 286 -9.01 19.56 13.73
C TRP A 286 -10.35 20.29 13.55
N SER A 287 -10.92 20.82 14.64
CA SER A 287 -12.17 21.59 14.61
C SER A 287 -12.02 22.85 13.76
N GLU A 288 -10.96 23.63 13.94
CA GLU A 288 -10.67 24.83 13.15
C GLU A 288 -10.46 24.52 11.67
N ARG A 289 -9.75 23.42 11.36
CA ARG A 289 -9.57 22.98 9.98
C ARG A 289 -10.88 22.55 9.32
N VAL A 290 -11.78 21.92 10.09
CA VAL A 290 -13.13 21.58 9.61
C VAL A 290 -13.97 22.84 9.42
N GLU A 291 -13.90 23.83 10.31
CA GLU A 291 -14.59 25.12 10.16
C GLU A 291 -14.18 25.84 8.88
N ARG A 292 -12.87 25.95 8.60
CA ARG A 292 -12.37 26.50 7.32
C ARG A 292 -12.91 25.73 6.11
N GLY A 293 -13.13 24.42 6.25
CA GLY A 293 -13.79 23.60 5.25
C GLY A 293 -15.26 23.97 5.06
N ILE A 294 -16.02 24.13 6.15
CA ILE A 294 -17.43 24.55 6.15
C ILE A 294 -17.58 25.90 5.44
N GLU A 295 -16.77 26.89 5.85
CA GLU A 295 -16.73 28.22 5.24
C GLU A 295 -16.49 28.12 3.73
N PHE A 296 -15.43 27.39 3.33
CA PHE A 296 -15.12 27.18 1.93
C PHE A 296 -16.29 26.57 1.14
N TYR A 297 -16.94 25.52 1.64
CA TYR A 297 -18.04 24.87 0.91
C TYR A 297 -19.33 25.72 0.89
N LYS A 298 -19.61 26.50 1.94
CA LYS A 298 -20.71 27.49 1.92
C LYS A 298 -20.46 28.55 0.86
N MET A 299 -19.25 29.10 0.81
CA MET A 299 -18.84 30.07 -0.21
C MET A 299 -18.91 29.48 -1.63
N LEU A 300 -18.50 28.21 -1.79
CA LEU A 300 -18.57 27.48 -3.05
C LEU A 300 -20.02 27.27 -3.53
N ARG A 301 -20.94 26.95 -2.60
CA ARG A 301 -22.38 26.87 -2.89
C ARG A 301 -22.94 28.22 -3.31
N ASP A 302 -22.59 29.27 -2.58
CA ASP A 302 -23.15 30.62 -2.72
C ASP A 302 -22.53 31.43 -3.87
N GLY A 303 -21.56 30.87 -4.59
CA GLY A 303 -20.92 31.53 -5.73
C GLY A 303 -19.86 32.59 -5.35
N LYS A 304 -19.63 32.81 -4.06
CA LYS A 304 -18.84 33.92 -3.49
C LYS A 304 -17.54 33.41 -2.86
N VAL A 305 -16.66 32.80 -3.65
CA VAL A 305 -15.40 32.25 -3.12
C VAL A 305 -14.42 33.39 -2.87
N SER A 306 -13.64 33.31 -1.78
CA SER A 306 -12.53 34.22 -1.54
C SER A 306 -11.27 33.41 -1.23
N ASP A 307 -10.14 33.84 -1.77
CA ASP A 307 -8.82 33.30 -1.45
C ASP A 307 -7.89 34.48 -1.18
N LYS A 308 -7.19 34.45 -0.05
CA LYS A 308 -6.27 35.51 0.41
C LYS A 308 -6.86 36.93 0.38
N GLY A 309 -8.15 37.08 0.69
CA GLY A 309 -8.82 38.39 0.74
C GLY A 309 -9.33 38.92 -0.60
N HIS A 310 -9.15 38.19 -1.71
CA HIS A 310 -9.77 38.52 -3.00
C HIS A 310 -11.00 37.66 -3.25
N ALA A 311 -12.15 38.30 -3.49
CA ALA A 311 -13.37 37.63 -3.89
C ALA A 311 -13.34 37.30 -5.39
N PHE A 312 -13.72 36.08 -5.76
CA PHE A 312 -13.87 35.65 -7.15
C PHE A 312 -15.03 34.65 -7.27
N SER A 313 -15.58 34.56 -8.48
CA SER A 313 -16.69 33.65 -8.75
C SER A 313 -16.26 32.19 -8.61
N THR A 314 -17.22 31.32 -8.28
CA THR A 314 -17.00 29.87 -8.29
C THR A 314 -16.47 29.39 -9.64
N ASP A 315 -16.99 29.91 -10.76
CA ASP A 315 -16.52 29.53 -12.09
C ASP A 315 -15.03 29.84 -12.29
N ASN A 316 -14.54 30.97 -11.78
CA ASN A 316 -13.12 31.32 -11.83
C ASN A 316 -12.28 30.36 -10.95
N LEU A 317 -12.80 29.92 -9.78
CA LEU A 317 -12.16 28.85 -9.01
C LEU A 317 -12.06 27.55 -9.81
N LEU A 318 -13.17 27.12 -10.41
CA LEU A 318 -13.24 25.88 -11.17
C LEU A 318 -12.30 25.93 -12.36
N GLN A 319 -12.29 27.04 -13.10
CA GLN A 319 -11.36 27.29 -14.19
C GLN A 319 -9.92 27.25 -13.72
N ASN A 320 -9.57 27.91 -12.61
CA ASN A 320 -8.21 27.87 -12.07
C ASN A 320 -7.79 26.47 -11.61
N ARG A 321 -8.72 25.68 -11.05
CA ARG A 321 -8.47 24.29 -10.64
C ARG A 321 -8.34 23.34 -11.83
N ALA A 322 -9.23 23.45 -12.80
CA ALA A 322 -9.17 22.72 -14.06
C ALA A 322 -7.87 23.05 -14.79
N LYS A 323 -7.53 24.34 -14.89
CA LYS A 323 -6.26 24.83 -15.45
C LYS A 323 -5.06 24.30 -14.68
N GLY A 324 -5.06 24.34 -13.34
CA GLY A 324 -3.97 23.79 -12.52
C GLY A 324 -3.80 22.27 -12.69
N ARG A 325 -4.90 21.51 -12.74
CA ARG A 325 -4.89 20.07 -13.03
C ARG A 325 -4.38 19.79 -14.43
N TYR A 326 -4.90 20.48 -15.44
CA TYR A 326 -4.48 20.34 -16.83
C TYR A 326 -3.00 20.68 -16.97
N ILE A 327 -2.55 21.82 -16.43
CA ILE A 327 -1.14 22.25 -16.47
C ILE A 327 -0.23 21.21 -15.81
N LEU A 328 -0.59 20.67 -14.65
CA LEU A 328 0.21 19.63 -14.00
C LEU A 328 0.20 18.33 -14.82
N LYS A 329 -0.98 17.84 -15.22
CA LYS A 329 -1.13 16.60 -16.00
C LYS A 329 -0.36 16.70 -17.31
N ASP A 330 -0.55 17.77 -18.07
CA ASP A 330 0.15 18.06 -19.33
C ASP A 330 1.66 18.14 -19.14
N TYR A 331 2.13 18.86 -18.11
CA TYR A 331 3.57 18.94 -17.81
C TYR A 331 4.17 17.58 -17.51
N VAL A 332 3.52 16.80 -16.63
CA VAL A 332 3.97 15.47 -16.24
C VAL A 332 3.98 14.53 -17.45
N LEU A 333 2.87 14.43 -18.19
CA LEU A 333 2.77 13.49 -19.31
C LEU A 333 3.72 13.83 -20.44
N LYS A 334 4.00 15.13 -20.68
CA LYS A 334 5.08 15.54 -21.59
C LYS A 334 6.44 15.04 -21.11
N LYS A 335 6.76 15.20 -19.82
CA LYS A 335 8.03 14.73 -19.25
C LYS A 335 8.15 13.21 -19.21
N GLU A 336 7.05 12.51 -18.98
CA GLU A 336 6.98 11.05 -19.05
C GLU A 336 7.17 10.56 -20.48
N ALA A 337 6.48 11.18 -21.46
CA ALA A 337 6.66 10.86 -22.88
C ALA A 337 8.08 11.17 -23.39
N ASP A 338 8.67 12.29 -22.96
CA ASP A 338 10.07 12.62 -23.20
C ASP A 338 11.02 11.52 -22.68
N SER A 339 10.71 10.99 -21.50
CA SER A 339 11.47 9.91 -20.87
C SER A 339 11.32 8.61 -21.66
N TYR A 340 10.09 8.25 -21.99
CA TYR A 340 9.79 7.11 -22.84
C TYR A 340 10.58 7.18 -24.16
N LYS A 341 10.54 8.32 -24.86
CA LYS A 341 11.26 8.55 -26.13
C LYS A 341 12.77 8.50 -26.01
N PHE A 342 13.33 8.96 -24.90
CA PHE A 342 14.77 8.83 -24.67
C PHE A 342 15.17 7.36 -24.53
N TRP A 343 14.42 6.60 -23.72
CA TRP A 343 14.76 5.21 -23.39
C TRP A 343 14.42 4.24 -24.52
N MET A 344 13.38 4.47 -25.32
CA MET A 344 13.04 3.62 -26.47
C MET A 344 14.17 3.59 -27.52
N ASN A 345 14.98 4.63 -27.59
CA ASN A 345 16.14 4.72 -28.47
C ASN A 345 17.41 4.07 -27.89
N GLN A 346 17.31 3.42 -26.73
CA GLN A 346 18.39 2.65 -26.12
C GLN A 346 18.19 1.15 -26.38
N SER A 347 19.26 0.37 -26.17
CA SER A 347 19.17 -1.09 -26.26
C SER A 347 18.17 -1.66 -25.26
N THR A 348 17.61 -2.84 -25.57
CA THR A 348 16.65 -3.56 -24.72
C THR A 348 17.14 -3.71 -23.28
N LEU A 349 18.44 -3.99 -23.10
CA LEU A 349 19.05 -4.05 -21.77
C LEU A 349 18.94 -2.72 -21.02
N MET A 350 19.22 -1.59 -21.68
CA MET A 350 19.12 -0.27 -21.03
C MET A 350 17.67 0.10 -20.69
N GLN A 351 16.71 -0.29 -21.54
CA GLN A 351 15.28 -0.12 -21.26
C GLN A 351 14.88 -0.93 -20.01
N ALA A 352 15.28 -2.20 -19.95
CA ALA A 352 15.00 -3.09 -18.83
C ALA A 352 15.60 -2.55 -17.52
N LEU A 353 16.87 -2.13 -17.55
CA LEU A 353 17.56 -1.55 -16.40
C LEU A 353 16.88 -0.27 -15.90
N TYR A 354 16.48 0.62 -16.81
CA TYR A 354 15.76 1.85 -16.45
C TYR A 354 14.39 1.55 -15.82
N ALA A 355 13.61 0.66 -16.43
CA ALA A 355 12.29 0.27 -15.93
C ALA A 355 12.40 -0.32 -14.52
N ILE A 356 13.26 -1.33 -14.34
CA ILE A 356 13.44 -2.02 -13.05
C ILE A 356 14.00 -1.05 -11.99
N ASP A 357 15.04 -0.26 -12.30
CA ASP A 357 15.59 0.70 -11.33
C ASP A 357 14.54 1.72 -10.88
N THR A 358 13.79 2.29 -11.82
CA THR A 358 12.76 3.29 -11.53
C THR A 358 11.63 2.71 -10.68
N ILE A 359 11.17 1.50 -11.00
CA ILE A 359 10.14 0.79 -10.23
C ILE A 359 10.65 0.50 -8.81
N LEU A 360 11.82 -0.14 -8.68
CA LEU A 360 12.38 -0.48 -7.36
C LEU A 360 12.64 0.74 -6.49
N PHE A 361 13.11 1.84 -7.09
CA PHE A 361 13.38 3.09 -6.39
C PHE A 361 12.12 3.68 -5.77
N ASN A 362 11.00 3.68 -6.50
CA ASN A 362 9.75 4.32 -6.07
C ASN A 362 8.83 3.40 -5.26
N GLU A 363 8.82 2.10 -5.52
CA GLU A 363 7.90 1.15 -4.88
C GLU A 363 8.47 0.55 -3.60
N VAL A 364 9.77 0.25 -3.58
CA VAL A 364 10.43 -0.44 -2.45
C VAL A 364 11.38 0.50 -1.69
N GLY A 365 12.19 1.27 -2.43
CA GLY A 365 13.21 2.13 -1.85
C GLY A 365 14.25 1.35 -1.04
N GLY A 366 14.75 1.95 0.04
CA GLY A 366 15.74 1.35 0.94
C GLY A 366 15.19 0.43 2.04
N LEU A 367 13.90 0.08 2.00
CA LEU A 367 13.20 -0.60 3.11
C LEU A 367 13.75 -2.01 3.41
N ASP A 368 14.24 -2.69 2.39
CA ASP A 368 14.58 -4.12 2.39
C ASP A 368 16.04 -4.43 2.80
N GLY A 369 16.78 -3.40 3.21
CA GLY A 369 18.17 -3.53 3.66
C GLY A 369 19.11 -4.13 2.59
N ARG A 370 20.22 -4.73 3.05
CA ARG A 370 21.29 -5.22 2.15
C ARG A 370 20.98 -6.51 1.40
N ASP A 371 20.04 -7.32 1.87
CA ASP A 371 19.72 -8.60 1.24
C ASP A 371 18.76 -8.45 0.05
N ALA A 372 17.97 -7.37 0.06
CA ALA A 372 17.17 -6.94 -1.06
C ALA A 372 16.20 -8.02 -1.60
N LEU A 373 15.56 -8.78 -0.71
CA LEU A 373 14.66 -9.89 -1.07
C LEU A 373 13.33 -9.42 -1.66
N GLU A 374 12.69 -8.41 -1.06
CA GLU A 374 11.50 -7.76 -1.62
C GLU A 374 11.81 -7.05 -2.94
N ARG A 375 12.99 -6.42 -3.08
CA ARG A 375 13.43 -5.85 -4.36
C ARG A 375 13.60 -6.92 -5.43
N ARG A 376 14.19 -8.07 -5.10
CA ARG A 376 14.30 -9.21 -6.03
C ARG A 376 12.93 -9.73 -6.46
N ASP A 377 11.99 -9.87 -5.54
CA ASP A 377 10.65 -10.38 -5.85
C ASP A 377 9.84 -9.36 -6.66
N VAL A 378 9.93 -8.06 -6.36
CA VAL A 378 9.32 -7.02 -7.20
C VAL A 378 9.96 -7.01 -8.59
N THR A 379 11.28 -7.16 -8.72
CA THR A 379 11.92 -7.33 -10.03
C THR A 379 11.37 -8.54 -10.78
N GLN A 380 11.16 -9.67 -10.11
CA GLN A 380 10.57 -10.85 -10.74
C GLN A 380 9.13 -10.59 -11.19
N VAL A 381 8.32 -9.86 -10.40
CA VAL A 381 6.97 -9.44 -10.84
C VAL A 381 7.04 -8.62 -12.13
N VAL A 382 7.98 -7.67 -12.22
CA VAL A 382 8.17 -6.85 -13.44
C VAL A 382 8.53 -7.73 -14.64
N ILE A 383 9.41 -8.71 -14.45
CA ILE A 383 9.77 -9.69 -15.50
C ILE A 383 8.54 -10.49 -15.91
N ASN A 384 7.80 -11.07 -14.96
CA ASN A 384 6.60 -11.88 -15.23
C ASN A 384 5.54 -11.11 -16.03
N ARG A 385 5.33 -9.82 -15.71
CA ARG A 385 4.39 -8.93 -16.40
C ARG A 385 4.70 -8.74 -17.89
N LEU A 386 5.92 -9.01 -18.33
CA LEU A 386 6.24 -8.97 -19.77
C LEU A 386 5.64 -10.16 -20.55
N THR A 387 5.19 -11.23 -19.87
CA THR A 387 4.52 -12.36 -20.54
C THR A 387 3.03 -12.12 -20.78
N ASP A 388 2.46 -11.06 -20.19
CA ASP A 388 1.03 -10.81 -20.16
C ASP A 388 0.70 -9.43 -20.79
N PRO A 389 -0.05 -9.41 -21.91
CA PRO A 389 -0.49 -8.18 -22.58
C PRO A 389 -1.26 -7.21 -21.70
N GLU A 390 -1.92 -7.66 -20.62
CA GLU A 390 -2.60 -6.78 -19.66
C GLU A 390 -1.63 -5.75 -19.07
N TYR A 391 -0.37 -6.15 -18.84
CA TYR A 391 0.62 -5.34 -18.13
C TYR A 391 1.67 -4.69 -19.03
N ASN A 392 1.86 -5.15 -20.27
CA ASN A 392 2.95 -4.69 -21.15
C ASN A 392 2.49 -3.93 -22.41
N SER A 393 1.24 -3.46 -22.42
CA SER A 393 0.61 -2.66 -23.49
C SER A 393 0.31 -1.24 -23.01
N ILE A 394 0.34 -0.24 -23.89
CA ILE A 394 -0.27 1.08 -23.62
C ILE A 394 -1.44 1.24 -24.58
N GLU A 395 -2.65 1.28 -24.04
CA GLU A 395 -3.89 1.41 -24.79
C GLU A 395 -4.22 2.88 -25.08
N SER A 396 -5.09 3.11 -26.06
CA SER A 396 -5.42 4.47 -26.53
C SER A 396 -6.24 5.30 -25.55
N ASP A 397 -6.84 4.67 -24.54
CA ASP A 397 -7.56 5.33 -23.45
C ASP A 397 -6.65 5.74 -22.28
N GLU A 398 -5.38 5.30 -22.27
CA GLU A 398 -4.40 5.69 -21.25
C GLU A 398 -3.89 7.12 -21.47
N ALA A 399 -3.70 7.86 -20.39
CA ALA A 399 -3.43 9.29 -20.46
C ALA A 399 -2.13 9.64 -21.22
N ILE A 400 -1.12 8.78 -21.20
CA ILE A 400 0.17 9.01 -21.85
C ILE A 400 0.15 8.78 -23.36
N PHE A 401 -0.79 8.00 -23.89
CA PHE A 401 -0.81 7.53 -25.27
C PHE A 401 -0.66 8.67 -26.28
N ASP A 402 -1.50 9.71 -26.17
CA ASP A 402 -1.47 10.87 -27.06
C ASP A 402 -0.18 11.70 -26.97
N TYR A 403 0.48 11.67 -25.81
CA TYR A 403 1.73 12.40 -25.58
C TYR A 403 2.94 11.69 -26.22
N LEU A 404 2.85 10.36 -26.40
CA LEU A 404 3.89 9.59 -27.08
C LEU A 404 4.01 10.00 -28.55
N LYS A 405 2.91 10.33 -29.25
CA LYS A 405 2.93 10.61 -30.70
C LYS A 405 3.64 9.49 -31.50
N LEU A 406 3.36 8.25 -31.13
CA LEU A 406 3.87 7.03 -31.76
C LEU A 406 2.69 6.18 -32.23
N SER A 407 2.91 5.36 -33.24
CA SER A 407 1.94 4.33 -33.64
C SER A 407 1.82 3.23 -32.57
N LYS A 408 0.70 2.50 -32.57
CA LYS A 408 0.50 1.34 -31.67
C LYS A 408 1.60 0.29 -31.88
N GLU A 409 2.07 0.13 -33.11
CA GLU A 409 3.12 -0.80 -33.51
C GLU A 409 4.49 -0.39 -32.95
N GLU A 410 4.81 0.91 -32.90
CA GLU A 410 6.03 1.42 -32.27
C GLU A 410 6.01 1.26 -30.75
N ILE A 411 4.86 1.48 -30.12
CA ILE A 411 4.68 1.29 -28.67
C ILE A 411 4.86 -0.19 -28.30
N LYS A 412 4.23 -1.11 -29.05
CA LYS A 412 4.33 -2.56 -28.82
C LYS A 412 5.77 -3.09 -28.87
N LYS A 413 6.69 -2.44 -29.58
CA LYS A 413 8.11 -2.82 -29.65
C LYS A 413 8.89 -2.57 -28.35
N ASN A 414 8.32 -1.87 -27.37
CA ASN A 414 9.03 -1.43 -26.16
C ASN A 414 8.35 -1.95 -24.87
N PRO A 415 8.22 -3.28 -24.69
CA PRO A 415 7.42 -3.86 -23.60
C PRO A 415 7.93 -3.50 -22.20
N TRP A 416 9.24 -3.31 -22.01
CA TRP A 416 9.82 -2.86 -20.75
C TRP A 416 9.34 -1.47 -20.33
N LEU A 417 9.23 -0.55 -21.30
CA LEU A 417 8.75 0.79 -21.05
C LEU A 417 7.24 0.76 -20.82
N ASN A 418 6.50 -0.04 -21.60
CA ASN A 418 5.06 -0.20 -21.41
C ASN A 418 4.72 -0.69 -20.00
N VAL A 419 5.44 -1.68 -19.47
CA VAL A 419 5.24 -2.14 -18.08
C VAL A 419 5.44 -1.00 -17.08
N MET A 420 6.49 -0.18 -17.24
CA MET A 420 6.77 0.90 -16.29
C MET A 420 5.76 2.05 -16.38
N PHE A 421 5.34 2.40 -17.59
CA PHE A 421 4.47 3.54 -17.87
C PHE A 421 2.96 3.20 -17.87
N LYS A 422 2.58 1.93 -17.75
CA LYS A 422 1.17 1.49 -17.67
C LYS A 422 0.43 2.24 -16.56
N GLU A 423 -0.63 2.96 -16.92
CA GLU A 423 -1.36 3.79 -15.97
C GLU A 423 -2.02 2.92 -14.88
N GLY A 424 -1.69 3.20 -13.62
CA GLY A 424 -2.34 2.57 -12.47
C GLY A 424 -1.73 1.28 -11.96
N GLU A 425 -0.73 0.72 -12.66
CA GLU A 425 0.00 -0.47 -12.23
C GLU A 425 1.03 -0.20 -11.15
N PHE A 426 1.67 0.97 -11.19
CA PHE A 426 2.54 1.45 -10.12
C PHE A 426 2.04 2.78 -9.60
N SER A 427 2.18 3.01 -8.29
CA SER A 427 1.61 4.19 -7.64
C SER A 427 2.18 5.51 -8.19
N PHE A 428 3.44 5.50 -8.64
CA PHE A 428 4.12 6.67 -9.16
C PHE A 428 3.77 7.00 -10.63
N THR A 429 2.94 6.21 -11.32
CA THR A 429 2.47 6.52 -12.70
C THR A 429 1.35 7.56 -12.72
N TYR A 430 0.70 7.82 -11.59
CA TYR A 430 -0.31 8.85 -11.51
C TYR A 430 0.31 10.25 -11.46
N PHE A 431 -0.11 11.15 -12.34
CA PHE A 431 0.42 12.52 -12.42
C PHE A 431 0.32 13.35 -11.14
N PHE A 432 -0.60 12.97 -10.24
CA PHE A 432 -0.86 13.64 -8.96
C PHE A 432 -0.10 13.01 -7.79
N ILE A 433 0.70 11.96 -8.01
CA ILE A 433 1.56 11.35 -7.00
C ILE A 433 2.98 11.88 -7.21
N PRO A 434 3.58 12.59 -6.24
CA PRO A 434 4.90 13.22 -6.41
C PRO A 434 6.06 12.28 -6.75
N GLY A 435 5.90 10.97 -6.54
CA GLY A 435 6.87 9.97 -6.96
C GLY A 435 7.11 9.97 -8.48
N ASN A 436 6.13 10.39 -9.28
CA ASN A 436 6.24 10.49 -10.73
C ASN A 436 7.41 11.38 -11.20
N LEU A 437 7.77 12.40 -10.42
CA LEU A 437 8.93 13.25 -10.65
C LEU A 437 10.20 12.41 -10.87
N ARG A 438 10.33 11.27 -10.18
CA ARG A 438 11.51 10.41 -10.26
C ARG A 438 11.62 9.61 -11.54
N ILE A 439 10.59 9.60 -12.39
CA ILE A 439 10.65 9.05 -13.75
C ILE A 439 11.62 9.88 -14.60
N TYR A 440 11.48 11.21 -14.59
CA TYR A 440 12.26 12.13 -15.43
C TYR A 440 13.34 12.92 -14.67
N CYS A 441 13.25 12.99 -13.34
CA CYS A 441 14.22 13.58 -12.42
C CYS A 441 14.71 12.54 -11.40
N PRO A 442 15.58 11.60 -11.83
CA PRO A 442 16.11 10.57 -10.95
C PRO A 442 16.92 11.18 -9.80
N ASP A 443 16.83 10.60 -8.60
CA ASP A 443 17.63 11.05 -7.46
C ASP A 443 19.13 10.78 -7.73
N MET A 444 19.92 11.87 -7.75
CA MET A 444 21.37 11.86 -8.00
C MET A 444 22.20 12.08 -6.72
N THR A 445 21.58 12.10 -5.54
CA THR A 445 22.25 12.13 -4.25
C THR A 445 23.12 10.88 -4.04
N ARG A 446 24.02 10.93 -3.03
CA ARG A 446 24.87 9.79 -2.68
C ARG A 446 24.05 8.54 -2.34
N ASN A 447 22.96 8.71 -1.58
CA ASN A 447 22.08 7.62 -1.18
C ASN A 447 21.30 7.08 -2.38
N GLY A 448 20.77 7.96 -3.24
CA GLY A 448 20.06 7.55 -4.45
C GLY A 448 20.97 6.76 -5.41
N LYS A 449 22.20 7.22 -5.62
CA LYS A 449 23.21 6.51 -6.42
C LYS A 449 23.60 5.15 -5.83
N PHE A 450 23.70 5.06 -4.50
CA PHE A 450 23.99 3.79 -3.83
C PHE A 450 22.86 2.78 -4.05
N LEU A 451 21.61 3.20 -3.79
CA LEU A 451 20.43 2.35 -3.97
C LEU A 451 20.31 1.86 -5.42
N ARG A 452 20.54 2.74 -6.38
CA ARG A 452 20.54 2.41 -7.81
C ARG A 452 21.56 1.35 -8.19
N ARG A 453 22.79 1.42 -7.66
CA ARG A 453 23.80 0.39 -7.92
C ARG A 453 23.33 -0.98 -7.45
N GLU A 454 22.70 -1.05 -6.28
CA GLU A 454 22.10 -2.29 -5.79
C GLU A 454 20.93 -2.75 -6.67
N ASN A 455 20.04 -1.84 -7.08
CA ASN A 455 18.92 -2.16 -7.97
C ASN A 455 19.39 -2.72 -9.32
N ILE A 456 20.43 -2.15 -9.91
CA ILE A 456 21.00 -2.59 -11.18
C ILE A 456 21.66 -3.97 -11.05
N SER A 457 22.36 -4.23 -9.94
CA SER A 457 22.91 -5.55 -9.65
C SER A 457 21.81 -6.62 -9.57
N ILE A 458 20.69 -6.30 -8.90
CA ILE A 458 19.51 -7.17 -8.81
C ILE A 458 18.89 -7.41 -10.19
N ALA A 459 18.70 -6.33 -10.96
CA ALA A 459 18.13 -6.40 -12.30
C ALA A 459 18.96 -7.31 -13.20
N LEU A 460 20.28 -7.08 -13.29
CA LEU A 460 21.18 -7.90 -14.11
C LEU A 460 21.16 -9.37 -13.70
N SER A 461 21.18 -9.65 -12.39
CA SER A 461 21.10 -11.01 -11.86
C SER A 461 19.82 -11.74 -12.28
N LEU A 462 18.66 -11.07 -12.24
CA LEU A 462 17.37 -11.70 -12.56
C LEU A 462 17.06 -11.70 -14.06
N LEU A 463 17.60 -10.77 -14.84
CA LEU A 463 17.50 -10.80 -16.30
C LEU A 463 18.27 -11.97 -16.91
N GLN A 464 19.42 -12.33 -16.33
CA GLN A 464 20.19 -13.50 -16.75
C GLN A 464 19.62 -14.81 -16.21
N LYS A 465 19.08 -14.78 -14.99
CA LYS A 465 18.58 -15.97 -14.30
C LYS A 465 17.29 -15.64 -13.55
N PRO A 466 16.14 -15.56 -14.25
CA PRO A 466 14.86 -15.29 -13.62
C PRO A 466 14.47 -16.45 -12.69
N ASN A 467 13.69 -16.12 -11.66
CA ASN A 467 13.12 -17.12 -10.76
C ASN A 467 11.83 -17.69 -11.37
N VAL A 468 11.98 -18.80 -12.08
CA VAL A 468 10.87 -19.49 -12.77
C VAL A 468 9.81 -20.07 -11.83
N ASN A 469 10.09 -20.22 -10.53
CA ASN A 469 9.14 -20.75 -9.54
C ASN A 469 8.38 -19.64 -8.80
N PHE A 470 8.43 -18.39 -9.28
CA PHE A 470 7.75 -17.27 -8.64
C PHE A 470 6.91 -16.54 -9.68
N HIS A 471 5.63 -16.88 -9.75
CA HIS A 471 4.70 -16.45 -10.80
C HIS A 471 3.86 -15.22 -10.42
N ALA A 472 4.25 -14.52 -9.35
CA ALA A 472 3.51 -13.35 -8.90
C ALA A 472 3.43 -12.27 -9.99
N LEU A 473 2.22 -11.72 -10.17
CA LEU A 473 1.92 -10.60 -11.08
C LEU A 473 1.45 -9.36 -10.32
N ARG A 474 0.94 -9.54 -9.10
CA ARG A 474 0.42 -8.46 -8.26
C ARG A 474 1.03 -8.51 -6.88
N TYR A 475 1.18 -7.33 -6.27
CA TYR A 475 1.54 -7.20 -4.87
C TYR A 475 0.91 -5.96 -4.27
N PHE A 476 0.76 -5.93 -2.94
CA PHE A 476 0.43 -4.69 -2.24
C PHE A 476 0.98 -4.67 -0.81
N SER A 477 1.16 -3.44 -0.29
CA SER A 477 1.49 -3.19 1.11
C SER A 477 0.24 -2.91 1.92
N ARG A 478 -0.21 -3.89 2.69
CA ARG A 478 -1.29 -3.69 3.66
C ARG A 478 -0.92 -2.64 4.71
N ALA A 479 0.35 -2.58 5.10
CA ALA A 479 0.81 -1.64 6.11
C ALA A 479 0.72 -0.18 5.68
N SER A 480 0.81 0.09 4.38
CA SER A 480 0.70 1.42 3.79
C SER A 480 -0.75 1.85 3.53
N MET A 481 -1.70 0.90 3.57
CA MET A 481 -3.12 1.19 3.33
C MET A 481 -3.79 1.84 4.54
N LEU A 482 -4.62 2.85 4.30
CA LEU A 482 -5.41 3.46 5.35
C LEU A 482 -6.37 2.43 5.96
N GLY A 483 -6.38 2.32 7.29
CA GLY A 483 -7.11 1.28 7.99
C GLY A 483 -6.53 -0.13 7.82
N ARG A 484 -5.38 -0.27 7.16
CA ARG A 484 -4.75 -1.57 6.87
C ARG A 484 -5.72 -2.53 6.16
N VAL A 485 -6.56 -1.97 5.29
CA VAL A 485 -7.53 -2.74 4.51
C VAL A 485 -6.83 -3.72 3.57
N ASN A 486 -7.45 -4.88 3.38
CA ASN A 486 -6.94 -5.91 2.48
C ASN A 486 -7.59 -5.76 1.10
N MET A 487 -6.87 -5.13 0.16
CA MET A 487 -7.36 -4.97 -1.21
C MET A 487 -7.34 -6.27 -2.03
N ALA A 488 -6.70 -7.34 -1.58
CA ALA A 488 -6.75 -8.60 -2.32
C ALA A 488 -8.17 -9.18 -2.43
N GLN A 489 -9.11 -8.73 -1.58
CA GLN A 489 -10.51 -9.15 -1.65
C GLN A 489 -11.20 -8.77 -2.97
N ILE A 490 -10.68 -7.78 -3.71
CA ILE A 490 -11.19 -7.44 -5.05
C ILE A 490 -10.50 -8.20 -6.19
N TRP A 491 -9.44 -8.94 -5.89
CA TRP A 491 -8.70 -9.73 -6.88
C TRP A 491 -9.19 -11.18 -6.86
N LEU A 492 -10.43 -11.38 -7.29
CA LEU A 492 -11.10 -12.68 -7.22
C LEU A 492 -10.37 -13.79 -8.00
N ASN A 493 -9.65 -13.42 -9.06
CA ASN A 493 -8.92 -14.33 -9.94
C ASN A 493 -7.44 -14.51 -9.56
N PHE A 494 -7.08 -14.16 -8.32
CA PHE A 494 -5.70 -14.24 -7.84
C PHE A 494 -5.63 -14.95 -6.50
N VAL A 495 -4.61 -15.78 -6.34
CA VAL A 495 -4.29 -16.48 -5.08
C VAL A 495 -3.04 -15.90 -4.44
N PRO A 496 -2.97 -15.82 -3.10
CA PRO A 496 -1.79 -15.33 -2.42
C PRO A 496 -0.64 -16.35 -2.53
N VAL A 497 0.53 -15.89 -2.95
CA VAL A 497 1.76 -16.69 -2.92
C VAL A 497 2.09 -17.07 -1.48
N ALA A 498 2.52 -18.32 -1.27
CA ALA A 498 2.88 -18.84 0.05
C ALA A 498 4.00 -18.00 0.70
N GLU A 499 3.93 -17.86 2.02
CA GLU A 499 5.00 -17.18 2.77
C GLU A 499 6.27 -18.04 2.80
N ARG A 500 7.42 -17.39 2.65
CA ARG A 500 8.73 -18.06 2.66
C ARG A 500 9.72 -17.37 3.61
N PRO A 501 10.60 -18.13 4.28
CA PRO A 501 11.68 -17.53 5.06
C PRO A 501 12.62 -16.71 4.17
N GLY A 502 13.27 -15.69 4.74
CA GLY A 502 14.36 -14.97 4.08
C GLY A 502 15.68 -15.74 4.10
N LEU A 503 16.79 -15.06 3.83
CA LEU A 503 18.11 -15.70 3.85
C LEU A 503 18.47 -16.23 5.24
N LYS A 504 19.17 -17.37 5.27
CA LYS A 504 19.71 -17.97 6.49
C LYS A 504 20.64 -16.98 7.19
N VAL A 505 20.44 -16.77 8.49
CA VAL A 505 21.25 -15.89 9.31
C VAL A 505 22.62 -16.53 9.54
N LYS A 506 23.68 -15.85 9.06
CA LYS A 506 25.06 -16.26 9.32
C LYS A 506 25.35 -16.20 10.83
N ARG A 507 26.03 -17.23 11.36
CA ARG A 507 26.46 -17.33 12.78
C ARG A 507 25.30 -17.24 13.78
N SER A 508 24.30 -18.12 13.65
CA SER A 508 23.10 -18.12 14.51
C SER A 508 23.26 -18.73 15.90
N ASN A 509 24.48 -19.06 16.36
CA ASN A 509 24.72 -19.71 17.66
C ASN A 509 24.17 -18.90 18.86
N TYR A 510 24.29 -17.57 18.79
CA TYR A 510 23.69 -16.69 19.79
C TYR A 510 22.15 -16.81 19.82
N LEU A 511 21.52 -16.81 18.64
CA LEU A 511 20.06 -16.96 18.51
C LEU A 511 19.60 -18.34 18.99
N LYS A 512 20.35 -19.40 18.67
CA LYS A 512 20.13 -20.76 19.20
C LYS A 512 20.16 -20.78 20.72
N SER A 513 21.16 -20.13 21.33
CA SER A 513 21.26 -20.04 22.80
C SER A 513 20.07 -19.31 23.41
N LEU A 514 19.66 -18.17 22.83
CA LEU A 514 18.49 -17.43 23.31
C LEU A 514 17.19 -18.22 23.14
N PHE A 515 17.03 -18.93 22.01
CA PHE A 515 15.89 -19.79 21.74
C PHE A 515 15.79 -20.93 22.76
N LYS A 516 16.90 -21.65 23.00
CA LYS A 516 16.97 -22.72 24.01
C LYS A 516 16.67 -22.21 25.42
N LYS A 517 17.06 -20.97 25.74
CA LYS A 517 16.73 -20.31 27.01
C LYS A 517 15.29 -19.77 27.08
N GLY A 518 14.49 -19.93 26.03
CA GLY A 518 13.12 -19.40 25.96
C GLY A 518 13.03 -17.87 25.91
N LYS A 519 14.14 -17.17 25.65
CA LYS A 519 14.23 -15.69 25.70
C LYS A 519 13.80 -15.05 24.39
N TYR A 520 12.57 -15.33 23.94
CA TYR A 520 11.98 -14.77 22.71
C TYR A 520 10.47 -14.56 22.84
N GLU A 521 9.95 -13.66 22.02
CA GLU A 521 8.52 -13.46 21.80
C GLU A 521 8.09 -14.23 20.54
N PHE A 522 7.09 -15.10 20.66
CA PHE A 522 6.48 -15.76 19.51
C PHE A 522 5.45 -14.81 18.88
N LEU A 523 5.53 -14.61 17.56
CA LEU A 523 4.60 -13.75 16.84
C LEU A 523 3.52 -14.58 16.16
N TYR A 524 3.91 -15.43 15.20
CA TYR A 524 3.00 -16.31 14.48
C TYR A 524 3.78 -17.45 13.81
N ASP A 525 3.06 -18.39 13.23
CA ASP A 525 3.58 -19.49 12.43
C ASP A 525 2.98 -19.46 11.02
N PHE A 526 3.73 -19.97 10.04
CA PHE A 526 3.27 -20.10 8.66
C PHE A 526 3.82 -21.39 8.04
N LYS A 527 3.20 -21.81 6.93
CA LYS A 527 3.65 -22.92 6.10
C LYS A 527 4.12 -22.40 4.75
N THR A 528 5.21 -22.94 4.25
CA THR A 528 5.65 -22.71 2.87
C THR A 528 4.82 -23.54 1.90
N GLU A 529 5.05 -23.33 0.60
CA GLU A 529 4.43 -24.10 -0.47
C GLU A 529 4.76 -25.59 -0.38
N GLU A 530 5.99 -25.92 0.00
CA GLU A 530 6.48 -27.29 0.20
C GLU A 530 5.92 -27.96 1.46
N GLY A 531 5.13 -27.23 2.26
CA GLY A 531 4.53 -27.72 3.51
C GLY A 531 5.41 -27.57 4.75
N ASP A 532 6.63 -27.04 4.61
CA ASP A 532 7.52 -26.77 5.73
C ASP A 532 6.90 -25.73 6.67
N THR A 533 6.93 -26.03 7.97
CA THR A 533 6.32 -25.16 8.98
C THR A 533 7.38 -24.35 9.72
N PHE A 534 7.23 -23.03 9.70
CA PHE A 534 8.11 -22.10 10.37
C PHE A 534 7.38 -21.28 11.43
N GLN A 535 8.13 -20.74 12.38
CA GLN A 535 7.67 -19.76 13.35
C GLN A 535 8.44 -18.47 13.23
N VAL A 536 7.74 -17.36 13.42
CA VAL A 536 8.26 -16.01 13.43
C VAL A 536 8.40 -15.58 14.88
N ILE A 537 9.62 -15.22 15.26
CA ILE A 537 9.99 -14.89 16.63
C ILE A 537 10.74 -13.56 16.68
N LYS A 538 10.66 -12.91 17.82
CA LYS A 538 11.32 -11.63 18.06
C LYS A 538 12.27 -11.72 19.24
N PHE A 539 13.51 -11.30 19.00
CA PHE A 539 14.52 -11.08 20.03
C PHE A 539 14.77 -9.59 20.17
N LYS A 540 14.35 -9.01 21.30
CA LYS A 540 14.45 -7.56 21.56
C LYS A 540 13.80 -6.73 20.43
N LYS A 541 14.60 -6.17 19.52
CA LYS A 541 14.15 -5.33 18.40
C LYS A 541 14.16 -6.06 17.05
N SER A 542 14.75 -7.24 16.97
CA SER A 542 14.95 -7.95 15.71
C SER A 542 14.01 -9.15 15.58
N THR A 543 13.39 -9.29 14.41
CA THR A 543 12.46 -10.37 14.09
C THR A 543 13.15 -11.37 13.16
N TYR A 544 12.96 -12.65 13.43
CA TYR A 544 13.55 -13.76 12.68
C TYR A 544 12.51 -14.84 12.43
N VAL A 545 12.79 -15.69 11.45
CA VAL A 545 12.05 -16.92 11.19
C VAL A 545 12.92 -18.09 11.62
N THR A 546 12.32 -19.12 12.22
CA THR A 546 13.02 -20.34 12.58
C THR A 546 12.12 -21.56 12.39
N ASP A 547 12.73 -22.71 12.21
CA ASP A 547 12.05 -24.00 12.22
C ASP A 547 11.45 -24.29 13.60
N ARG A 548 10.63 -25.34 13.69
CA ARG A 548 9.97 -25.74 14.94
C ARG A 548 10.96 -25.93 16.11
N ASN A 549 12.15 -26.44 15.82
CA ASN A 549 13.14 -26.82 16.83
C ASN A 549 14.19 -25.73 17.11
N GLY A 550 14.15 -24.59 16.41
CA GLY A 550 15.16 -23.53 16.61
C GLY A 550 16.56 -23.93 16.10
N THR A 551 16.64 -24.82 15.12
CA THR A 551 17.92 -25.30 14.55
C THR A 551 18.47 -24.34 13.50
N HIS A 552 17.59 -23.67 12.76
CA HIS A 552 17.93 -22.79 11.65
C HIS A 552 17.18 -21.48 11.79
N PHE A 553 17.91 -20.37 11.63
CA PHE A 553 17.36 -19.03 11.73
C PHE A 553 17.50 -18.35 10.37
N TYR A 554 16.45 -17.64 9.99
CA TYR A 554 16.31 -16.96 8.72
C TYR A 554 15.87 -15.52 8.99
N LYS A 555 16.16 -14.63 8.04
CA LYS A 555 15.63 -13.27 8.08
C LYS A 555 14.12 -13.30 7.88
N TYR A 556 13.44 -12.41 8.58
CA TYR A 556 11.99 -12.27 8.48
C TYR A 556 11.62 -11.40 7.28
N ARG A 557 10.70 -11.90 6.46
CA ARG A 557 10.06 -11.19 5.36
C ARG A 557 8.66 -10.78 5.82
N ASN A 558 8.40 -9.49 5.89
CA ASN A 558 7.15 -9.02 6.48
C ASN A 558 6.02 -9.02 5.46
N ARG A 559 5.12 -9.99 5.56
CA ARG A 559 3.92 -10.13 4.69
C ARG A 559 3.01 -8.90 4.64
N HIS A 560 3.09 -8.00 5.64
CA HIS A 560 2.26 -6.79 5.67
C HIS A 560 2.87 -5.66 4.84
N TYR A 561 4.16 -5.73 4.50
CA TYR A 561 4.82 -4.78 3.61
C TYR A 561 4.73 -5.22 2.16
N PHE A 562 4.94 -6.50 1.89
CA PHE A 562 4.76 -7.07 0.57
C PHE A 562 4.03 -8.39 0.70
N ARG A 563 2.84 -8.45 0.11
CA ARG A 563 2.11 -9.70 -0.12
C ARG A 563 1.92 -9.85 -1.62
N TYR A 564 2.33 -11.00 -2.14
CA TYR A 564 2.36 -11.32 -3.56
C TYR A 564 1.18 -12.21 -3.95
N PHE A 565 0.76 -12.10 -5.20
CA PHE A 565 -0.40 -12.78 -5.76
C PHE A 565 -0.14 -13.21 -7.20
N GLU A 566 -0.59 -14.40 -7.54
CA GLU A 566 -0.47 -15.05 -8.85
C GLU A 566 -1.83 -15.57 -9.32
N HIS A 567 -1.93 -15.89 -10.61
CA HIS A 567 -3.12 -16.55 -11.13
C HIS A 567 -3.23 -17.98 -10.59
N PRO A 568 -4.43 -18.48 -10.27
CA PRO A 568 -4.63 -19.90 -10.02
C PRO A 568 -4.29 -20.69 -11.29
N LEU A 569 -3.39 -21.66 -11.15
CA LEU A 569 -2.97 -22.60 -12.20
C LEU A 569 -4.10 -23.50 -12.70
#